data_AF-A0AAW5SGQ1-F1
#
_entry.id   AF-A0AAW5SGQ1-F1
#
_cell.length_a   1.000
_cell.length_b   1.000
_cell.length_c   1.000
_cell.angle_alpha   90.00
_cell.angle_beta   90.00
_cell.angle_gamma   90.00
#
_symmetry.space_group_name_H-M   'P 1'
#
loop_
_entity.id
_entity.type
_entity.pdbx_description
1 polymer ?
#
loop_
_entity_poly.entity_id
_entity_poly.type
_entity_poly.pdbx_seq_one_letter_code
_entity_poly.pdbx_strand_id
1 'polypeptide(L)'
;MTRNASKGKTPQGADQQRLDRQAAIDRAGGLKQFASKAKISSHQARRWRDSGGPIHTSETVVVDFNVTGDLQHGQRSENEPETLDVDKQLVDKLTLDGSAADDFIEAYAADDIDTQKEILGEQIAQQILTDWNGEITRIYTVRTIITLSIGD
;
A
#
# COMPACT_ATOMS: atom_id res chain seq x y z
N MET A 1 26.92 -25.54 -22.32
CA MET A 1 25.71 -26.33 -21.97
C MET A 1 26.14 -27.24 -20.84
N THR A 2 25.61 -27.15 -19.62
CA THR A 2 24.26 -27.59 -19.21
C THR A 2 23.88 -26.87 -17.90
N ARG A 3 22.71 -26.23 -17.79
CA ARG A 3 22.19 -25.72 -16.50
C ARG A 3 20.99 -26.56 -16.08
N ASN A 4 21.14 -27.25 -14.96
CA ASN A 4 20.14 -28.13 -14.35
C ASN A 4 18.94 -27.33 -13.85
N ALA A 5 17.83 -27.44 -14.57
CA ALA A 5 16.50 -26.97 -14.16
C ALA A 5 15.67 -28.13 -13.57
N SER A 6 16.23 -28.94 -12.67
CA SER A 6 15.57 -30.16 -12.20
C SER A 6 15.75 -30.44 -10.70
N LYS A 7 15.27 -29.53 -9.85
CA LYS A 7 14.76 -29.85 -8.51
C LYS A 7 13.56 -28.95 -8.21
N GLY A 8 12.50 -29.13 -8.99
CA GLY A 8 11.23 -28.39 -8.88
C GLY A 8 10.40 -28.81 -7.68
N LYS A 9 10.92 -28.57 -6.47
CA LYS A 9 10.06 -28.36 -5.30
C LYS A 9 10.05 -26.88 -5.05
N THR A 10 8.99 -26.22 -5.47
CA THR A 10 8.70 -24.87 -4.98
C THR A 10 8.65 -24.95 -3.44
N PRO A 11 9.38 -24.08 -2.72
CA PRO A 11 9.27 -24.01 -1.27
C PRO A 11 7.80 -23.87 -0.86
N GLN A 12 7.39 -24.52 0.24
CA GLN A 12 5.98 -24.61 0.65
C GLN A 12 5.28 -23.24 0.85
N GLY A 13 6.04 -22.14 1.01
CA GLY A 13 5.51 -20.77 1.02
C GLY A 13 5.57 -20.02 -0.32
N ALA A 14 6.44 -20.42 -1.26
CA ALA A 14 6.53 -19.79 -2.57
C ALA A 14 5.34 -20.13 -3.46
N ASP A 15 4.73 -21.31 -3.26
CA ASP A 15 3.45 -21.64 -3.89
C ASP A 15 2.32 -20.79 -3.31
N GLN A 16 2.26 -20.58 -1.99
CA GLN A 16 1.24 -19.74 -1.35
C GLN A 16 1.35 -18.28 -1.82
N GLN A 17 2.53 -17.68 -1.76
CA GLN A 17 2.73 -16.31 -2.24
C GLN A 17 2.37 -16.16 -3.73
N ARG A 18 2.63 -17.18 -4.55
CA ARG A 18 2.23 -17.17 -5.96
C ARG A 18 0.71 -17.25 -6.12
N LEU A 19 0.02 -18.02 -5.28
CA LEU A 19 -1.43 -18.07 -5.25
C LEU A 19 -2.02 -16.73 -4.80
N ASP A 20 -1.45 -16.08 -3.79
CA ASP A 20 -1.88 -14.78 -3.29
C ASP A 20 -1.76 -13.71 -4.39
N ARG A 21 -0.64 -13.68 -5.12
CA ARG A 21 -0.44 -12.80 -6.29
C ARG A 21 -1.42 -13.09 -7.42
N GLN A 22 -1.73 -14.36 -7.68
CA GLN A 22 -2.74 -14.73 -8.67
C GLN A 22 -4.13 -14.28 -8.22
N ALA A 23 -4.46 -14.42 -6.94
CA ALA A 23 -5.71 -13.93 -6.37
C ALA A 23 -5.82 -12.40 -6.45
N ALA A 24 -4.73 -11.64 -6.25
CA ALA A 24 -4.69 -10.20 -6.48
C ALA A 24 -4.99 -9.84 -7.95
N ILE A 25 -4.40 -10.57 -8.90
CA ILE A 25 -4.68 -10.41 -10.33
C ILE A 25 -6.15 -10.74 -10.65
N ASP A 26 -6.71 -11.78 -10.05
CA ASP A 26 -8.08 -12.21 -10.29
C ASP A 26 -9.08 -11.19 -9.70
N ARG A 27 -8.81 -10.66 -8.50
CA ARG A 27 -9.57 -9.56 -7.89
C ARG A 27 -9.58 -8.31 -8.77
N ALA A 28 -8.45 -7.99 -9.40
CA ALA A 28 -8.34 -6.88 -10.35
C ALA A 28 -9.15 -7.09 -11.65
N GLY A 29 -9.72 -8.27 -11.87
CA GLY A 29 -10.44 -8.63 -13.11
C GLY A 29 -9.55 -9.22 -14.20
N GLY A 30 -8.32 -9.62 -13.86
CA GLY A 30 -7.37 -10.27 -14.75
C GLY A 30 -6.07 -9.49 -14.96
N LEU A 31 -5.10 -10.15 -15.61
CA LEU A 31 -3.71 -9.67 -15.73
C LEU A 31 -3.60 -8.28 -16.40
N LYS A 32 -4.43 -8.00 -17.41
CA LYS A 32 -4.38 -6.74 -18.14
C LYS A 32 -4.92 -5.59 -17.29
N GLN A 33 -6.02 -5.82 -16.58
CA GLN A 33 -6.62 -4.85 -15.67
C GLN A 33 -5.68 -4.56 -14.50
N PHE A 34 -5.10 -5.60 -13.89
CA PHE A 34 -4.07 -5.45 -12.87
C PHE A 34 -2.91 -4.59 -13.35
N ALA A 35 -2.32 -4.94 -14.51
CA ALA A 35 -1.19 -4.21 -15.07
C ALA A 35 -1.54 -2.75 -15.37
N SER A 36 -2.73 -2.48 -15.90
CA SER A 36 -3.21 -1.12 -16.18
C SER A 36 -3.37 -0.29 -14.91
N LYS A 37 -3.95 -0.85 -13.84
CA LYS A 37 -4.14 -0.15 -12.57
C LYS A 37 -2.82 0.09 -11.84
N ALA A 38 -1.94 -0.91 -11.86
CA ALA A 38 -0.59 -0.82 -11.31
C ALA A 38 0.37 0.03 -12.16
N LYS A 39 -0.07 0.58 -13.30
CA LYS A 39 0.74 1.33 -14.26
C LYS A 39 2.02 0.60 -14.73
N ILE A 40 1.95 -0.73 -14.83
CA ILE A 40 3.05 -1.58 -15.32
C ILE A 40 2.70 -2.30 -16.62
N SER A 41 3.71 -2.84 -17.31
CA SER A 41 3.48 -3.72 -18.45
C SER A 41 2.88 -5.07 -18.03
N SER A 42 2.09 -5.69 -18.90
CA SER A 42 1.59 -7.05 -18.65
C SER A 42 2.71 -8.09 -18.48
N HIS A 43 3.87 -7.84 -19.07
CA HIS A 43 5.06 -8.67 -18.88
C HIS A 43 5.60 -8.55 -17.44
N GLN A 44 5.69 -7.34 -16.89
CA GLN A 44 6.07 -7.12 -15.48
C GLN A 44 5.06 -7.78 -14.54
N ALA A 45 3.76 -7.57 -14.75
CA ALA A 45 2.71 -8.21 -13.93
C ALA A 45 2.83 -9.75 -13.95
N ARG A 46 3.09 -10.35 -15.12
CA ARG A 46 3.28 -11.80 -15.25
C ARG A 46 4.55 -12.27 -14.54
N ARG A 47 5.66 -11.55 -14.72
CA ARG A 47 6.93 -11.86 -14.06
C ARG A 47 6.78 -11.79 -12.55
N TRP A 48 6.13 -10.74 -12.05
CA TRP A 48 5.82 -10.57 -10.63
C TRP A 48 4.99 -11.73 -10.09
N ARG A 49 3.89 -12.11 -10.76
CA ARG A 49 3.10 -13.29 -10.36
C ARG A 49 3.97 -14.54 -10.26
N ASP A 50 4.74 -14.84 -11.30
CA ASP A 50 5.46 -16.10 -11.45
C ASP A 50 6.71 -16.18 -10.55
N SER A 51 7.42 -15.07 -10.36
CA SER A 51 8.74 -15.02 -9.69
C SER A 51 8.75 -14.25 -8.37
N GLY A 52 7.71 -13.46 -8.08
CA GLY A 52 7.70 -12.48 -6.98
C GLY A 52 8.65 -11.31 -7.22
N GLY A 53 9.04 -10.65 -6.14
CA GLY A 53 9.89 -9.45 -6.15
C GLY A 53 9.10 -8.16 -6.35
N PRO A 54 9.79 -7.03 -6.58
CA PRO A 54 9.15 -5.74 -6.74
C PRO A 54 8.16 -5.72 -7.92
N ILE A 55 6.99 -5.14 -7.71
CA ILE A 55 5.97 -4.96 -8.76
C ILE A 55 6.45 -3.87 -9.71
N HIS A 56 7.00 -2.81 -9.12
CA HIS A 56 7.45 -1.63 -9.83
C HIS A 56 8.99 -1.53 -9.84
N THR A 57 9.53 -0.88 -10.86
CA THR A 57 10.99 -0.66 -10.99
C THR A 57 11.45 0.66 -10.38
N SER A 58 10.54 1.61 -10.16
CA SER A 58 10.85 2.83 -9.43
C SER A 58 10.86 2.57 -7.94
N GLU A 59 11.87 3.14 -7.28
CA GLU A 59 12.09 3.04 -5.84
C GLU A 59 11.02 3.82 -5.03
N THR A 60 10.35 4.77 -5.68
CA THR A 60 9.32 5.62 -5.09
C THR A 60 8.07 5.70 -5.95
N VAL A 61 6.93 5.91 -5.30
CA VAL A 61 5.60 6.08 -5.89
C VAL A 61 4.92 7.26 -5.22
N VAL A 62 4.42 8.21 -6.01
CA VAL A 62 3.61 9.31 -5.47
C VAL A 62 2.15 8.91 -5.51
N VAL A 63 1.43 9.13 -4.41
CA VAL A 63 0.00 8.83 -4.28
C VAL A 63 -0.73 10.11 -3.95
N ASP A 64 -1.61 10.54 -4.86
CA ASP A 64 -2.57 11.61 -4.62
C ASP A 64 -3.79 11.04 -3.92
N PHE A 65 -4.18 11.61 -2.78
CA PHE A 65 -5.31 11.10 -1.98
C PHE A 65 -6.25 12.22 -1.52
N ASN A 66 -7.51 11.84 -1.34
CA ASN A 66 -8.53 12.60 -0.63
C ASN A 66 -9.30 11.60 0.24
N VAL A 67 -9.12 11.71 1.56
CA VAL A 67 -9.67 10.75 2.52
C VAL A 67 -10.32 11.46 3.69
N THR A 68 -11.26 10.76 4.34
CA THR A 68 -11.73 11.12 5.69
C THR A 68 -11.35 10.02 6.66
N GLY A 69 -11.02 10.41 7.88
CA GLY A 69 -10.56 9.50 8.90
C GLY A 69 -10.58 10.13 10.29
N ASP A 70 -10.37 9.29 11.29
CA ASP A 70 -10.27 9.75 12.67
C ASP A 70 -8.81 10.02 13.00
N LEU A 71 -8.52 11.23 13.49
CA LEU A 71 -7.22 11.58 14.02
C LEU A 71 -7.24 11.49 15.54
N GLN A 72 -6.55 10.49 16.07
CA GLN A 72 -6.21 10.42 17.48
C GLN A 72 -4.87 11.13 17.70
N HIS A 73 -4.86 12.15 18.55
CA HIS A 73 -3.66 12.93 18.87
C HIS A 73 -3.63 13.38 20.33
N GLY A 74 -2.43 13.41 20.91
CA GLY A 74 -2.20 13.91 22.28
C GLY A 74 -1.04 13.16 22.94
N GLN A 75 -0.61 13.64 24.09
CA GLN A 75 0.34 12.93 24.94
C GLN A 75 -0.44 12.29 26.08
N ARG A 76 -0.45 10.97 26.20
CA ARG A 76 -1.16 10.28 27.28
C ARG A 76 -0.57 10.66 28.65
N SER A 77 -1.10 11.69 29.28
CA SER A 77 -0.72 12.15 30.62
C SER A 77 -1.95 12.54 31.43
N GLU A 78 -1.83 12.63 32.76
CA GLU A 78 -2.95 12.98 33.64
C GLU A 78 -3.55 14.37 33.35
N ASN A 79 -2.78 15.28 32.75
CA ASN A 79 -3.18 16.68 32.52
C ASN A 79 -3.42 17.03 31.05
N GLU A 80 -3.05 16.15 30.12
CA GLU A 80 -3.27 16.32 28.69
C GLU A 80 -3.91 15.02 28.16
N PRO A 81 -5.24 14.95 28.04
CA PRO A 81 -5.89 13.76 27.50
C PRO A 81 -5.64 13.64 25.99
N GLU A 82 -5.60 12.39 25.50
CA GLU A 82 -5.68 12.14 24.06
C GLU A 82 -7.02 12.68 23.52
N THR A 83 -6.93 13.43 22.43
CA THR A 83 -8.04 13.99 21.69
C THR A 83 -8.33 13.13 20.46
N LEU A 84 -9.62 13.02 20.12
CA LEU A 84 -10.10 12.32 18.93
C LEU A 84 -10.85 13.30 18.03
N ASP A 85 -10.25 13.67 16.92
CA ASP A 85 -10.91 14.44 15.86
C ASP A 85 -11.54 13.45 14.87
N VAL A 86 -12.85 13.28 14.94
CA VAL A 86 -13.60 12.40 14.03
C VAL A 86 -13.85 13.05 12.68
N ASP A 87 -13.92 12.22 11.63
CA ASP A 87 -14.26 12.63 10.26
C ASP A 87 -13.36 13.76 9.68
N LYS A 88 -12.11 13.82 10.13
CA LYS A 88 -11.13 14.78 9.63
C LYS A 88 -10.77 14.44 8.18
N GLN A 89 -11.05 15.37 7.27
CA GLN A 89 -10.69 15.25 5.86
C GLN A 89 -9.25 15.70 5.62
N LEU A 90 -8.50 14.90 4.88
CA LEU A 90 -7.15 15.24 4.41
C LEU A 90 -7.08 15.06 2.89
N VAL A 91 -6.48 16.04 2.23
CA VAL A 91 -6.25 16.07 0.79
C VAL A 91 -4.80 16.47 0.56
N ASP A 92 -3.97 15.51 0.15
CA ASP A 92 -2.55 15.74 -0.06
C ASP A 92 -1.92 14.66 -0.94
N LYS A 93 -0.60 14.66 -1.02
CA LYS A 93 0.23 13.66 -1.69
C LYS A 93 1.10 12.93 -0.67
N LEU A 94 1.26 11.63 -0.84
CA LEU A 94 2.25 10.83 -0.13
C LEU A 94 3.31 10.34 -1.10
N THR A 95 4.55 10.27 -0.63
CA THR A 95 5.60 9.55 -1.35
C THR A 95 5.84 8.23 -0.63
N LEU A 96 5.48 7.13 -1.27
CA LEU A 96 5.74 5.78 -0.79
C LEU A 96 7.07 5.30 -1.37
N ASP A 97 7.83 4.54 -0.59
CA ASP A 97 9.06 3.92 -1.03
C ASP A 97 9.15 2.44 -0.61
N GLY A 98 10.10 1.73 -1.21
CA GLY A 98 10.42 0.34 -0.84
C GLY A 98 9.19 -0.59 -0.81
N SER A 99 9.02 -1.31 0.30
CA SER A 99 7.91 -2.25 0.46
C SER A 99 6.54 -1.57 0.54
N ALA A 100 6.45 -0.37 1.13
CA ALA A 100 5.17 0.34 1.23
C ALA A 100 4.63 0.72 -0.17
N ALA A 101 5.54 1.07 -1.09
CA ALA A 101 5.17 1.34 -2.48
C ALA A 101 4.66 0.07 -3.20
N ASP A 102 5.36 -1.06 -3.06
CA ASP A 102 4.95 -2.34 -3.67
C ASP A 102 3.61 -2.84 -3.10
N ASP A 103 3.47 -2.85 -1.77
CA ASP A 103 2.25 -3.29 -1.07
C ASP A 103 1.05 -2.40 -1.45
N PHE A 104 1.26 -1.09 -1.56
CA PHE A 104 0.22 -0.16 -1.99
C PHE A 104 -0.18 -0.38 -3.44
N ILE A 105 0.76 -0.60 -4.37
CA ILE A 105 0.44 -0.87 -5.77
C ILE A 105 -0.36 -2.17 -5.89
N GLU A 106 0.02 -3.22 -5.16
CA GLU A 106 -0.72 -4.48 -5.14
C GLU A 106 -2.16 -4.25 -4.68
N ALA A 107 -2.33 -3.58 -3.53
CA ALA A 107 -3.63 -3.28 -2.95
C ALA A 107 -4.47 -2.38 -3.86
N TYR A 108 -3.86 -1.38 -4.48
CA TYR A 108 -4.50 -0.49 -5.44
C TYR A 108 -4.99 -1.24 -6.68
N ALA A 109 -4.15 -2.12 -7.24
CA ALA A 109 -4.50 -2.88 -8.43
C ALA A 109 -5.58 -3.94 -8.15
N ALA A 110 -5.56 -4.54 -6.96
CA ALA A 110 -6.51 -5.58 -6.53
C ALA A 110 -7.83 -5.02 -5.96
N ASP A 111 -8.04 -3.70 -5.96
CA ASP A 111 -9.16 -3.02 -5.27
C ASP A 111 -9.26 -3.42 -3.78
N ASP A 112 -8.13 -3.68 -3.13
CA ASP A 112 -8.06 -4.00 -1.71
C ASP A 112 -8.15 -2.72 -0.87
N ILE A 113 -9.37 -2.23 -0.71
CA ILE A 113 -9.65 -0.95 -0.05
C ILE A 113 -9.18 -0.94 1.41
N ASP A 114 -9.27 -2.07 2.12
CA ASP A 114 -8.89 -2.13 3.53
C ASP A 114 -7.37 -2.02 3.70
N THR A 115 -6.59 -2.74 2.89
CA THR A 115 -5.13 -2.57 2.87
C THR A 115 -4.71 -1.18 2.39
N GLN A 116 -5.41 -0.59 1.42
CA GLN A 116 -5.15 0.80 1.00
C GLN A 116 -5.33 1.78 2.18
N LYS A 117 -6.41 1.62 2.97
CA LYS A 117 -6.68 2.48 4.14
C LYS A 117 -5.63 2.33 5.23
N GLU A 118 -5.18 1.10 5.49
CA GLU A 118 -4.14 0.81 6.47
C GLU A 118 -2.83 1.50 6.10
N ILE A 119 -2.35 1.28 4.87
CA ILE A 119 -1.10 1.91 4.38
C ILE A 119 -1.22 3.43 4.37
N LEU A 120 -2.33 3.98 3.88
CA LEU A 120 -2.54 5.44 3.87
C LEU A 120 -2.55 6.01 5.30
N GLY A 121 -3.21 5.36 6.25
CA GLY A 121 -3.29 5.84 7.63
C GLY A 121 -1.91 5.93 8.29
N GLU A 122 -1.10 4.89 8.13
CA GLU A 122 0.26 4.86 8.63
C GLU A 122 1.13 5.97 8.00
N GLN A 123 1.08 6.08 6.67
CA GLN A 123 1.94 7.01 5.93
C GLN A 123 1.52 8.48 6.12
N ILE A 124 0.23 8.77 6.27
CA ILE A 124 -0.26 10.10 6.67
C ILE A 124 0.30 10.49 8.04
N ALA A 125 0.26 9.57 9.01
CA ALA A 125 0.79 9.82 10.34
C ALA A 125 2.31 10.07 10.32
N GLN A 126 3.04 9.33 9.49
CA GLN A 126 4.51 9.40 9.39
C GLN A 126 5.03 10.58 8.55
N GLN A 127 4.27 11.10 7.58
CA GLN A 127 4.78 12.11 6.65
C GLN A 127 4.09 13.47 6.78
N ILE A 128 2.79 13.49 7.08
CA ILE A 128 1.99 14.72 7.04
C ILE A 128 1.78 15.29 8.44
N LEU A 129 1.59 14.41 9.43
CA LEU A 129 1.27 14.82 10.80
C LEU A 129 2.51 15.02 11.68
N THR A 130 3.71 15.02 11.09
CA THR A 130 5.00 15.11 11.79
C THR A 130 5.36 16.50 12.30
N ASP A 131 4.82 17.57 11.70
CA ASP A 131 5.22 18.96 11.96
C ASP A 131 4.82 19.52 13.34
N TRP A 132 4.23 18.71 14.23
CA TRP A 132 3.89 19.11 15.59
C TRP A 132 5.00 18.76 16.59
N ASN A 133 5.65 19.77 17.15
CA ASN A 133 6.72 19.64 18.15
C ASN A 133 6.22 18.94 19.44
N GLY A 134 6.73 17.75 19.76
CA GLY A 134 6.48 17.02 21.03
C GLY A 134 6.35 15.49 20.88
N GLU A 135 6.51 14.74 21.99
CA GLU A 135 6.19 13.30 22.08
C GLU A 135 4.67 13.08 22.15
N ILE A 136 4.02 13.25 21.01
CA ILE A 136 2.57 13.12 20.86
C ILE A 136 2.30 11.88 20.01
N THR A 137 1.44 10.99 20.52
CA THR A 137 0.95 9.86 19.73
C THR A 137 0.02 10.40 18.65
N ARG A 138 0.23 9.97 17.40
CA ARG A 138 -0.62 10.36 16.26
C ARG A 138 -0.99 9.11 15.49
N ILE A 139 -2.29 8.84 15.44
CA ILE A 139 -2.83 7.74 14.68
C ILE A 139 -3.92 8.33 13.80
N TYR A 140 -3.78 8.15 12.49
CA TYR A 140 -4.80 8.51 11.54
C TYR A 140 -5.44 7.24 10.98
N THR A 141 -6.70 7.00 11.33
CA THR A 141 -7.44 5.83 10.85
C THR A 141 -8.33 6.25 9.69
N VAL A 142 -7.96 5.84 8.47
CA VAL A 142 -8.75 6.17 7.28
C VAL A 142 -10.09 5.45 7.31
N ARG A 143 -11.19 6.22 7.28
CA ARG A 143 -12.57 5.69 7.22
C ARG A 143 -13.05 5.55 5.79
N THR A 144 -12.89 6.62 5.00
CA THR A 144 -13.40 6.70 3.64
C THR A 144 -12.34 7.25 2.71
N ILE A 145 -12.18 6.61 1.56
CA ILE A 145 -11.38 7.11 0.44
C ILE A 145 -12.34 7.78 -0.53
N ILE A 146 -12.23 9.10 -0.71
CA ILE A 146 -13.04 9.88 -1.65
C ILE A 146 -12.44 9.78 -3.04
N THR A 147 -11.14 10.05 -3.16
CA THR A 147 -10.37 9.86 -4.39
C THR A 147 -8.99 9.32 -4.05
N LEU A 148 -8.48 8.45 -4.91
CA LEU A 148 -7.14 7.88 -4.78
C LEU A 148 -6.58 7.63 -6.18
N SER A 149 -5.37 8.09 -6.42
CA SER A 149 -4.66 7.81 -7.66
C SER A 149 -3.16 7.75 -7.44
N ILE A 150 -2.52 6.81 -8.12
CA ILE A 150 -1.07 6.80 -8.26
C ILE A 150 -0.69 7.91 -9.24
N GLY A 151 0.25 8.77 -8.85
CA GLY A 151 0.85 9.80 -9.70
C GLY A 151 1.62 9.19 -10.87
N ASP A 152 1.94 10.00 -11.88
CA ASP A 152 2.79 9.58 -13.01
C ASP A 152 4.29 9.71 -12.67
#